data_AF-A0A6P5GAY4-F1
#
_entry.id   AF-A0A6P5GAY4-F1
#
_cell.length_a   1.000
_cell.length_b   1.000
_cell.length_c   1.000
_cell.angle_alpha   90.00
_cell.angle_beta   90.00
_cell.angle_gamma   90.00
#
_symmetry.space_group_name_H-M   'P 1'
#
loop_
_entity.id
_entity.type
_entity.pdbx_description
1 polymer ?
#
loop_
_entity_poly.entity_id
_entity_poly.type
_entity_poly.pdbx_seq_one_letter_code
_entity_poly.pdbx_strand_id
1 'polypeptide(L)'
;MVAKKALLGAAVVLLLWAFCSAAAAGGEKRFASRFRPLVTKESRTRVVETESGTITAVDVRDGCAGAYHLQFITLEPSSLFLPVLLHSDMVFYVHTGRGRVSYLQEDYKHGTQSIDVKHGDVYRLEQGSVFYVESNPSPTREKLRIHAVFNAMNIENTAEPFFGAYSNICDLVRGFDEQVLEMGFGVSKEVIQGIISAERPPSIVPYSQNETEKPSWKEGIIEALLGVRGPRDLPNKKKTKTFNFFSGKPDVENCYGWSTAVTNKGLKALKGSNLGAFMVNLTTGAMMGPHWNPKATEIAIVIHGHGMVQVVCPSNPSGQSNKSCECKNTAFRVKEGDVFIVPRFHPMTQISFNNDSFVFVGFSTNVGQNHPQFLAGKRSALQVINKEILAMSFNAPNSTLVEELLASQRESIILSCTSCAEDLAKRTESEEAREREEEEARKRKEEEARKREEEEARKREEEEARRREEEEARKREEEEARRREEEAARRREEEEEAKRREEEEAKRREEEEARRREEEEAARRREEEEEEARGREEGQSEREREGEEEPRRRRREEEEGGGGEAPWEEGGEGEVVRRSKVAAKKLYKG
;
A
#
# COMPACT_ATOMS: atom_id res chain seq x y z
N MET A 1 7.44 -8.47 -45.62
CA MET A 1 7.39 -7.12 -44.99
C MET A 1 6.39 -7.01 -43.82
N VAL A 2 5.32 -7.82 -43.75
CA VAL A 2 4.27 -7.70 -42.72
C VAL A 2 4.78 -7.87 -41.27
N ALA A 3 5.63 -8.86 -40.98
CA ALA A 3 6.08 -9.16 -39.61
C ALA A 3 6.73 -7.98 -38.86
N LYS A 4 7.47 -7.09 -39.57
CA LYS A 4 8.07 -5.89 -38.94
C LYS A 4 7.02 -4.87 -38.46
N LYS A 5 5.82 -4.83 -39.05
CA LYS A 5 4.72 -3.99 -38.55
C LYS A 5 4.06 -4.58 -37.30
N ALA A 6 3.97 -5.91 -37.18
CA ALA A 6 3.48 -6.57 -35.98
C ALA A 6 4.39 -6.33 -34.76
N LEU A 7 5.71 -6.46 -34.94
CA LEU A 7 6.68 -6.17 -33.87
C LEU A 7 6.61 -4.71 -33.40
N LEU A 8 6.47 -3.75 -34.32
CA LEU A 8 6.36 -2.33 -33.98
C LEU A 8 5.06 -2.03 -33.22
N GLY A 9 3.95 -2.66 -33.61
CA GLY A 9 2.67 -2.57 -32.89
C GLY A 9 2.76 -3.11 -31.46
N ALA A 10 3.35 -4.30 -31.27
CA ALA A 10 3.54 -4.89 -29.95
C ALA A 10 4.44 -4.04 -29.04
N ALA A 11 5.53 -3.48 -29.58
CA ALA A 11 6.41 -2.58 -28.83
C ALA A 11 5.70 -1.27 -28.39
N VAL A 12 4.86 -0.69 -29.26
CA VAL A 12 4.06 0.50 -28.91
C VAL A 12 2.99 0.16 -27.87
N VAL A 13 2.35 -1.01 -27.94
CA VAL A 13 1.39 -1.47 -26.91
C VAL A 13 2.07 -1.68 -25.56
N LEU A 14 3.26 -2.29 -25.52
CA LEU A 14 4.03 -2.47 -24.27
C LEU A 14 4.52 -1.13 -23.69
N LEU A 15 4.96 -0.19 -24.53
CA LEU A 15 5.30 1.17 -24.10
C LEU A 15 4.08 1.94 -23.58
N LEU A 16 2.92 1.80 -24.21
CA LEU A 16 1.67 2.39 -23.72
C LEU A 16 1.19 1.72 -22.42
N TRP A 17 1.41 0.42 -22.24
CA TRP A 17 1.10 -0.25 -20.97
C TRP A 17 2.03 0.23 -19.86
N ALA A 18 3.34 0.35 -20.12
CA ALA A 18 4.31 0.94 -19.20
C ALA A 18 3.98 2.40 -18.84
N PHE A 19 3.57 3.22 -19.82
CA PHE A 19 3.12 4.59 -19.56
C PHE A 19 1.75 4.68 -18.86
N CYS A 20 0.84 3.74 -19.06
CA CYS A 20 -0.41 3.66 -18.28
C CYS A 20 -0.18 3.14 -16.85
N SER A 21 0.80 2.26 -16.62
CA SER A 21 1.27 1.94 -15.27
C SER A 21 1.94 3.14 -14.60
N ALA A 22 2.69 3.96 -15.35
CA ALA A 22 3.20 5.23 -14.86
C ALA A 22 2.09 6.27 -14.61
N ALA A 23 0.99 6.23 -15.37
CA ALA A 23 -0.16 7.14 -15.21
C ALA A 23 -0.98 6.94 -13.92
N ALA A 24 -0.65 5.93 -13.09
CA ALA A 24 -1.16 5.77 -11.73
C ALA A 24 -0.09 6.02 -10.63
N ALA A 25 1.16 6.31 -11.00
CA ALA A 25 2.22 6.74 -10.08
C ALA A 25 1.99 8.20 -9.64
N GLY A 26 0.99 8.38 -8.78
CA GLY A 26 0.46 9.68 -8.38
C GLY A 26 -0.83 9.56 -7.56
N GLY A 27 -1.50 8.41 -7.56
CA GLY A 27 -2.50 8.09 -6.54
C GLY A 27 -1.88 8.20 -5.14
N GLU A 28 -2.54 8.95 -4.26
CA GLU A 28 -2.02 9.25 -2.92
C GLU A 28 -1.57 7.98 -2.20
N LYS A 29 -0.41 8.06 -1.52
CA LYS A 29 -0.16 7.20 -0.36
C LYS A 29 -1.12 7.63 0.74
N ARG A 30 -2.39 7.21 0.66
CA ARG A 30 -3.33 7.26 1.78
C ARG A 30 -2.67 6.56 2.94
N PHE A 31 -2.18 7.35 3.89
CA PHE A 31 -1.38 6.87 5.01
C PHE A 31 -2.15 5.76 5.72
N ALA A 32 -1.60 4.56 5.75
CA ALA A 32 -2.12 3.49 6.59
C ALA A 32 -2.15 4.04 8.02
N SER A 33 -3.34 4.17 8.60
CA SER A 33 -3.64 5.01 9.78
C SER A 33 -3.20 4.37 11.09
N ARG A 34 -2.01 3.74 11.09
CA ARG A 34 -1.40 3.14 12.27
C ARG A 34 -1.06 4.24 13.27
N PHE A 35 -1.45 4.02 14.53
CA PHE A 35 -1.09 4.92 15.62
C PHE A 35 0.44 5.08 15.69
N ARG A 36 0.90 6.34 15.68
CA ARG A 36 2.31 6.71 15.87
C ARG A 36 2.38 7.64 17.08
N PRO A 37 2.75 7.14 18.27
CA PRO A 37 2.78 7.94 19.48
C PRO A 37 3.90 8.99 19.51
N LEU A 38 4.85 8.93 18.56
CA LEU A 38 6.00 9.82 18.44
C LEU A 38 6.16 10.30 16.99
N VAL A 39 6.46 11.58 16.81
CA VAL A 39 6.95 12.17 15.55
C VAL A 39 8.14 13.09 15.87
N THR A 40 9.28 12.85 15.21
CA THR A 40 10.55 13.49 15.57
C THR A 40 10.70 14.89 14.97
N LYS A 41 11.50 15.74 15.63
CA LYS A 41 11.85 17.10 15.17
C LYS A 41 12.30 17.16 13.70
N GLU A 42 13.07 16.16 13.27
CA GLU A 42 13.64 16.08 11.92
C GLU A 42 12.64 15.64 10.84
N SER A 43 11.51 15.04 11.22
CA SER A 43 10.48 14.57 10.29
C SER A 43 9.39 15.60 9.94
N ARG A 44 9.51 16.82 10.48
CA ARG A 44 8.61 17.95 10.20
C ARG A 44 8.74 18.43 8.76
N THR A 45 7.63 18.76 8.12
CA THR A 45 7.62 19.43 6.82
C THR A 45 8.02 20.90 6.96
N ARG A 46 8.54 21.50 5.88
CA ARG A 46 8.91 22.92 5.83
C ARG A 46 7.85 23.65 5.01
N VAL A 47 7.14 24.59 5.64
CA VAL A 47 6.01 25.31 5.03
C VAL A 47 6.44 26.69 4.55
N VAL A 48 7.30 27.36 5.31
CA VAL A 48 7.89 28.66 4.96
C VAL A 48 9.38 28.64 5.34
N GLU A 49 10.22 29.15 4.44
CA GLU A 49 11.64 29.44 4.68
C GLU A 49 11.97 30.81 4.07
N THR A 50 12.46 31.73 4.90
CA THR A 50 12.95 33.06 4.49
C THR A 50 14.13 33.45 5.37
N GLU A 51 14.90 34.47 4.98
CA GLU A 51 15.98 35.01 5.80
C GLU A 51 15.49 35.61 7.14
N SER A 52 14.19 35.93 7.22
CA SER A 52 13.54 36.55 8.38
C SER A 52 12.75 35.56 9.26
N GLY A 53 12.65 34.29 8.84
CA GLY A 53 12.03 33.25 9.67
C GLY A 53 11.68 31.96 8.93
N THR A 54 11.22 30.99 9.70
CA THR A 54 10.82 29.66 9.20
C THR A 54 9.54 29.19 9.86
N ILE A 55 8.73 28.43 9.11
CA ILE A 55 7.59 27.68 9.64
C ILE A 55 7.79 26.22 9.26
N THR A 56 7.89 25.36 10.27
CA THR A 56 7.85 23.90 10.10
C THR A 56 6.55 23.35 10.65
N ALA A 57 6.04 22.26 10.08
CA ALA A 57 4.74 21.69 10.43
C ALA A 57 4.77 20.16 10.56
N VAL A 58 3.77 19.61 11.24
CA VAL A 58 3.56 18.17 11.38
C VAL A 58 2.09 17.88 11.62
N ASP A 59 1.57 16.84 10.97
CA ASP A 59 0.26 16.29 11.25
C ASP A 59 0.39 15.08 12.17
N VAL A 60 -0.38 15.07 13.27
CA VAL A 60 -0.43 13.95 14.22
C VAL A 60 -1.85 13.43 14.34
N ARG A 61 -1.98 12.12 14.58
CA ARG A 61 -3.27 11.43 14.75
C ARG A 61 -3.26 10.56 15.98
N ASP A 62 -4.39 10.52 16.69
CA ASP A 62 -4.55 9.73 17.92
C ASP A 62 -4.82 8.23 17.67
N GLY A 63 -4.69 7.78 16.42
CA GLY A 63 -4.89 6.38 16.04
C GLY A 63 -6.36 5.96 15.94
N CYS A 64 -7.31 6.81 16.32
CA CYS A 64 -8.74 6.63 16.06
C CYS A 64 -9.29 7.79 15.21
N ALA A 65 -9.86 8.82 15.83
CA ALA A 65 -10.58 9.91 15.13
C ALA A 65 -9.90 11.28 15.27
N GLY A 66 -9.00 11.45 16.25
CA GLY A 66 -8.33 12.73 16.49
C GLY A 66 -7.27 13.02 15.44
N ALA A 67 -7.41 14.14 14.73
CA ALA A 67 -6.41 14.66 13.80
C ALA A 67 -6.05 16.12 14.14
N TYR A 68 -4.75 16.41 14.23
CA TYR A 68 -4.24 17.72 14.66
C TYR A 68 -3.06 18.14 13.80
N HIS A 69 -3.09 19.39 13.33
CA HIS A 69 -2.00 20.02 12.62
C HIS A 69 -1.22 20.88 13.62
N LEU A 70 0.11 20.76 13.66
CA LEU A 70 0.98 21.57 14.51
C LEU A 70 1.95 22.37 13.65
N GLN A 71 2.20 23.62 14.04
CA GLN A 71 3.22 24.47 13.43
C GLN A 71 4.17 25.07 14.45
N PHE A 72 5.43 25.19 14.04
CA PHE A 72 6.52 25.76 14.80
C PHE A 72 7.04 26.97 14.02
N ILE A 73 6.51 28.14 14.38
CA ILE A 73 6.82 29.43 13.76
C ILE A 73 8.04 30.00 14.49
N THR A 74 9.11 30.30 13.75
CA THR A 74 10.31 30.97 14.25
C THR A 74 10.53 32.24 13.47
N LEU A 75 10.47 33.39 14.14
CA LEU A 75 10.81 34.69 13.56
C LEU A 75 12.14 35.18 14.11
N GLU A 76 13.00 35.68 13.21
CA GLU A 76 14.20 36.42 13.60
C GLU A 76 13.81 37.76 14.27
N PRO A 77 14.71 38.44 15.00
CA PRO A 77 14.48 39.82 15.43
C PRO A 77 14.14 40.74 14.25
N SER A 78 13.38 41.81 14.50
CA SER A 78 12.96 42.79 13.47
C SER A 78 12.31 42.13 12.22
N SER A 79 11.32 41.26 12.43
CA SER A 79 10.67 40.48 11.37
C SER A 79 9.14 40.43 11.56
N LEU A 80 8.42 40.26 10.45
CA LEU A 80 6.95 40.27 10.38
C LEU A 80 6.46 39.02 9.65
N PHE A 81 5.68 38.19 10.32
CA PHE A 81 4.79 37.22 9.68
C PHE A 81 3.56 37.99 9.18
N LEU A 82 3.36 38.00 7.86
CA LEU A 82 2.35 38.81 7.17
C LEU A 82 0.90 38.40 7.51
N PRO A 83 -0.10 39.27 7.25
CA PRO A 83 -1.51 38.96 7.52
C PRO A 83 -2.02 37.71 6.81
N VAL A 84 -2.58 36.79 7.60
CA VAL A 84 -3.25 35.57 7.13
C VAL A 84 -4.66 35.46 7.72
N LEU A 85 -5.61 34.91 6.94
CA LEU A 85 -6.95 34.54 7.39
C LEU A 85 -6.92 33.12 7.97
N LEU A 86 -7.40 32.94 9.20
CA LEU A 86 -7.33 31.69 9.95
C LEU A 86 -8.53 30.76 9.67
N HIS A 87 -8.27 29.54 9.20
CA HIS A 87 -9.31 28.57 8.80
C HIS A 87 -9.76 27.62 9.92
N SER A 88 -8.95 27.46 10.96
CA SER A 88 -9.27 26.61 12.11
C SER A 88 -8.73 27.21 13.40
N ASP A 89 -9.41 26.93 14.51
CA ASP A 89 -9.09 27.35 15.87
C ASP A 89 -7.59 27.12 16.20
N MET A 90 -6.85 28.21 16.45
CA MET A 90 -5.41 28.20 16.72
C MET A 90 -5.15 28.40 18.21
N VAL A 91 -4.70 27.37 18.93
CA VAL A 91 -4.16 27.52 20.28
C VAL A 91 -2.64 27.53 20.20
N PHE A 92 -1.99 28.54 20.78
CA PHE A 92 -0.54 28.69 20.69
C PHE A 92 0.13 28.93 22.04
N TYR A 93 1.40 28.52 22.10
CA TYR A 93 2.34 28.71 23.20
C TYR A 93 3.60 29.42 22.69
N VAL A 94 4.15 30.35 23.48
CA VAL A 94 5.41 31.05 23.14
C VAL A 94 6.59 30.38 23.82
N HIS A 95 7.42 29.71 23.02
CA HIS A 95 8.55 28.90 23.46
C HIS A 95 9.82 29.71 23.74
N THR A 96 10.17 30.73 22.96
CA THR A 96 11.28 31.67 23.25
C THR A 96 11.00 33.08 22.74
N GLY A 97 11.75 34.07 23.23
CA GLY A 97 11.69 35.44 22.74
C GLY A 97 10.45 36.23 23.16
N ARG A 98 10.18 37.32 22.42
CA ARG A 98 9.05 38.24 22.61
C ARG A 98 8.59 38.82 21.27
N GLY A 99 7.34 39.25 21.21
CA GLY A 99 6.76 39.91 20.03
C GLY A 99 5.37 40.48 20.31
N ARG A 100 4.63 40.76 19.24
CA ARG A 100 3.25 41.25 19.29
C ARG A 100 2.40 40.47 18.29
N VAL A 101 1.32 39.86 18.78
CA VAL A 101 0.31 39.18 17.95
C VAL A 101 -0.88 40.11 17.81
N SER A 102 -1.20 40.48 16.57
CA SER A 102 -2.25 41.45 16.25
C SER A 102 -3.29 40.78 15.36
N TYR A 103 -4.56 40.94 15.69
CA TYR A 103 -5.65 40.22 15.03
C TYR A 103 -6.96 41.00 15.03
N LEU A 104 -7.79 40.72 14.03
CA LEU A 104 -9.17 41.17 13.93
C LEU A 104 -10.09 39.94 13.94
N GLN A 105 -11.12 39.99 14.79
CA GLN A 105 -12.05 38.89 15.05
C GLN A 105 -13.31 39.05 14.18
N GLU A 106 -13.90 37.94 13.74
CA GLU A 106 -15.02 37.88 12.77
C GLU A 106 -16.20 38.83 13.09
N ASP A 107 -16.47 39.07 14.37
CA ASP A 107 -17.63 39.89 14.77
C ASP A 107 -17.41 41.41 14.62
N TYR A 108 -16.18 41.84 14.34
CA TYR A 108 -15.71 43.22 14.20
C TYR A 108 -16.04 44.18 15.36
N LYS A 109 -16.63 43.71 16.48
CA LYS A 109 -17.21 44.58 17.53
C LYS A 109 -16.19 45.39 18.31
N HIS A 110 -14.91 45.05 18.21
CA HIS A 110 -13.83 45.58 19.04
C HIS A 110 -12.65 46.17 18.25
N GLY A 111 -12.74 46.21 16.92
CA GLY A 111 -11.64 46.62 16.05
C GLY A 111 -10.41 45.72 16.19
N THR A 112 -9.28 46.17 15.65
CA THR A 112 -8.01 45.43 15.66
C THR A 112 -7.48 45.29 17.09
N GLN A 113 -7.44 44.05 17.58
CA GLN A 113 -6.88 43.69 18.88
C GLN A 113 -5.37 43.44 18.75
N SER A 114 -4.62 43.57 19.84
CA SER A 114 -3.18 43.32 19.86
C SER A 114 -2.72 42.88 21.24
N ILE A 115 -1.85 41.88 21.27
CA ILE A 115 -1.32 41.24 22.47
C ILE A 115 0.21 41.25 22.40
N ASP A 116 0.86 41.90 23.36
CA ASP A 116 2.29 41.76 23.59
C ASP A 116 2.55 40.38 24.21
N VAL A 117 3.36 39.54 23.56
CA VAL A 117 3.61 38.15 23.96
C VAL A 117 5.08 37.89 24.33
N LYS A 118 5.30 36.95 25.26
CA LYS A 118 6.61 36.55 25.80
C LYS A 118 6.67 35.06 26.08
N HIS A 119 7.89 34.51 26.20
CA HIS A 119 8.15 33.16 26.70
C HIS A 119 7.22 32.75 27.86
N GLY A 120 6.58 31.59 27.73
CA GLY A 120 5.61 31.05 28.67
C GLY A 120 4.15 31.37 28.37
N ASP A 121 3.85 32.35 27.52
CA ASP A 121 2.48 32.79 27.23
C ASP A 121 1.71 31.75 26.38
N VAL A 122 0.41 31.63 26.68
CA VAL A 122 -0.60 30.86 25.94
C VAL A 122 -1.76 31.77 25.56
N TYR A 123 -2.24 31.63 24.33
CA TYR A 123 -3.47 32.26 23.84
C TYR A 123 -4.18 31.40 22.78
N ARG A 124 -5.38 31.82 22.38
CA ARG A 124 -6.15 31.24 21.27
C ARG A 124 -6.63 32.33 20.33
N LEU A 125 -6.47 32.12 19.03
CA LEU A 125 -7.16 32.88 17.98
C LEU A 125 -8.30 32.02 17.43
N GLU A 126 -9.47 32.63 17.24
CA GLU A 126 -10.67 31.92 16.78
C GLU A 126 -10.67 31.83 15.25
N GLN A 127 -11.21 30.74 14.69
CA GLN A 127 -11.51 30.59 13.27
C GLN A 127 -12.17 31.86 12.68
N GLY A 128 -11.83 32.20 11.42
CA GLY A 128 -12.30 33.42 10.74
C GLY A 128 -11.52 34.69 11.11
N SER A 129 -10.66 34.65 12.13
CA SER A 129 -9.83 35.81 12.50
C SER A 129 -8.71 36.07 11.49
N VAL A 130 -8.45 37.32 11.13
CA VAL A 130 -7.25 37.72 10.37
C VAL A 130 -6.16 38.14 11.36
N PHE A 131 -4.95 37.59 11.26
CA PHE A 131 -3.87 37.89 12.19
C PHE A 131 -2.49 38.03 11.53
N TYR A 132 -1.59 38.72 12.23
CA TYR A 132 -0.16 38.85 11.89
C TYR A 132 0.69 38.83 13.17
N VAL A 133 2.00 38.61 13.02
CA VAL A 133 2.94 38.55 14.17
C VAL A 133 4.19 39.37 13.91
N GLU A 134 4.43 40.36 14.76
CA GLU A 134 5.66 41.15 14.78
C GLU A 134 6.64 40.55 15.81
N SER A 135 7.88 40.26 15.41
CA SER A 135 8.94 39.96 16.38
C SER A 135 9.50 41.25 17.00
N ASN A 136 10.15 41.14 18.16
CA ASN A 136 10.72 42.32 18.81
C ASN A 136 12.01 42.79 18.10
N PRO A 137 12.22 44.11 17.89
CA PRO A 137 13.32 44.61 17.06
C PRO A 137 14.70 44.68 17.74
N SER A 138 14.81 44.25 19.00
CA SER A 138 16.08 44.33 19.75
C SER A 138 17.02 43.15 19.39
N PRO A 139 18.19 43.39 18.75
CA PRO A 139 19.04 42.33 18.22
C PRO A 139 19.82 41.54 19.29
N THR A 140 19.73 41.94 20.56
CA THR A 140 20.28 41.18 21.70
C THR A 140 19.30 40.15 22.26
N ARG A 141 18.21 39.84 21.54
CA ARG A 141 17.13 38.94 22.00
C ARG A 141 17.05 37.65 21.20
N GLU A 142 16.58 36.62 21.90
CA GLU A 142 16.20 35.33 21.33
C GLU A 142 15.18 35.49 20.19
N LYS A 143 15.30 34.63 19.17
CA LYS A 143 14.29 34.43 18.13
C LYS A 143 12.92 34.17 18.77
N LEU A 144 11.88 34.81 18.24
CA LEU A 144 10.51 34.57 18.69
C LEU A 144 10.07 33.20 18.16
N ARG A 145 9.87 32.24 19.05
CA ARG A 145 9.39 30.90 18.69
C ARG A 145 7.99 30.70 19.26
N ILE A 146 7.05 30.39 18.37
CA ILE A 146 5.66 30.06 18.70
C ILE A 146 5.40 28.61 18.30
N HIS A 147 4.68 27.88 19.14
CA HIS A 147 4.24 26.52 18.90
C HIS A 147 2.71 26.53 18.91
N ALA A 148 2.11 26.23 17.76
CA ALA A 148 0.68 26.32 17.54
C ALA A 148 0.10 24.95 17.20
N VAL A 149 -1.10 24.67 17.71
CA VAL A 149 -1.94 23.55 17.29
C VAL A 149 -3.22 24.08 16.67
N PHE A 150 -3.65 23.41 15.61
CA PHE A 150 -4.88 23.66 14.87
C PHE A 150 -5.70 22.38 14.85
N ASN A 151 -7.01 22.51 15.07
CA ASN A 151 -7.92 21.37 15.08
C ASN A 151 -8.20 20.90 13.63
N ALA A 152 -7.75 19.70 13.25
CA ALA A 152 -7.86 19.19 11.87
C ALA A 152 -9.03 18.20 11.67
N MET A 153 -10.03 18.24 12.56
CA MET A 153 -11.15 17.29 12.61
C MET A 153 -12.08 17.29 11.37
N ASN A 154 -12.03 18.30 10.48
CA ASN A 154 -12.79 18.25 9.22
C ASN A 154 -12.29 17.16 8.26
N ILE A 155 -11.12 16.55 8.50
CA ILE A 155 -10.56 15.49 7.65
C ILE A 155 -11.43 14.21 7.61
N GLU A 156 -12.31 13.97 8.59
CA GLU A 156 -13.23 12.82 8.55
C GLU A 156 -14.52 13.09 7.76
N ASN A 157 -14.89 14.34 7.53
CA ASN A 157 -16.10 14.69 6.80
C ASN A 157 -15.73 14.90 5.32
N THR A 158 -15.94 13.87 4.50
CA THR A 158 -15.45 13.77 3.10
C THR A 158 -16.16 14.69 2.09
N ALA A 159 -16.59 15.87 2.52
CA ALA A 159 -17.25 16.91 1.74
C ALA A 159 -16.46 18.24 1.69
N GLU A 160 -15.54 18.49 2.64
CA GLU A 160 -14.74 19.72 2.69
C GLU A 160 -13.24 19.41 2.61
N PRO A 161 -12.50 20.00 1.64
CA PRO A 161 -11.04 19.88 1.60
C PRO A 161 -10.41 20.73 2.72
N PHE A 162 -9.37 20.21 3.37
CA PHE A 162 -8.61 20.97 4.36
C PHE A 162 -7.78 22.06 3.66
N PHE A 163 -8.26 23.30 3.67
CA PHE A 163 -7.64 24.48 3.04
C PHE A 163 -6.31 24.95 3.70
N GLY A 164 -5.65 24.08 4.46
CA GLY A 164 -4.55 24.43 5.35
C GLY A 164 -5.01 25.11 6.64
N ALA A 165 -4.06 25.50 7.49
CA ALA A 165 -4.35 26.22 8.72
C ALA A 165 -4.88 27.65 8.49
N TYR A 166 -4.40 28.32 7.43
CA TYR A 166 -4.70 29.71 7.08
C TYR A 166 -4.32 30.00 5.62
N SER A 167 -4.78 31.13 5.06
CA SER A 167 -4.37 31.64 3.75
C SER A 167 -3.84 33.07 3.82
N ASN A 168 -2.84 33.42 3.00
CA ASN A 168 -2.32 34.79 2.94
C ASN A 168 -3.40 35.75 2.41
N ILE A 169 -3.56 36.92 3.02
CA ILE A 169 -4.51 37.95 2.54
C ILE A 169 -4.16 38.41 1.11
N CYS A 170 -2.86 38.43 0.74
CA CYS A 170 -2.41 38.78 -0.60
C CYS A 170 -2.98 37.83 -1.69
N ASP A 171 -2.95 36.52 -1.44
CA ASP A 171 -3.48 35.52 -2.39
C ASP A 171 -5.01 35.56 -2.46
N LEU A 172 -5.69 35.82 -1.33
CA LEU A 172 -7.15 35.96 -1.28
C LEU A 172 -7.65 37.19 -2.06
N VAL A 173 -6.98 38.33 -1.95
CA VAL A 173 -7.33 39.54 -2.72
C VAL A 173 -7.00 39.36 -4.20
N ARG A 174 -5.82 38.83 -4.54
CA ARG A 174 -5.40 38.57 -5.94
C ARG A 174 -6.14 37.40 -6.61
N GLY A 175 -7.05 36.72 -5.92
CA GLY A 175 -7.89 35.65 -6.48
C GLY A 175 -9.13 36.16 -7.24
N PHE A 176 -9.47 37.44 -7.12
CA PHE A 176 -10.59 38.06 -7.83
C PHE A 176 -10.18 38.68 -9.17
N ASP A 177 -11.14 38.81 -10.09
CA ASP A 177 -10.98 39.49 -11.38
C ASP A 177 -10.67 41.00 -11.20
N GLU A 178 -9.92 41.58 -12.15
CA GLU A 178 -9.54 43.01 -12.10
C GLU A 178 -10.75 43.93 -11.97
N GLN A 179 -11.82 43.69 -12.72
CA GLN A 179 -13.02 44.55 -12.69
C GLN A 179 -13.80 44.39 -11.38
N VAL A 180 -13.78 43.20 -10.78
CA VAL A 180 -14.37 42.95 -9.45
C VAL A 180 -13.60 43.69 -8.37
N LEU A 181 -12.27 43.76 -8.48
CA LEU A 181 -11.41 44.50 -7.56
C LEU A 181 -11.53 46.03 -7.75
N GLU A 182 -11.56 46.52 -8.98
CA GLU A 182 -11.79 47.94 -9.32
C GLU A 182 -13.11 48.44 -8.69
N MET A 183 -14.20 47.71 -8.94
CA MET A 183 -15.53 48.06 -8.42
C MET A 183 -15.69 47.81 -6.91
N GLY A 184 -15.03 46.77 -6.37
CA GLY A 184 -15.13 46.39 -4.96
C GLY A 184 -14.36 47.30 -4.01
N PHE A 185 -13.17 47.77 -4.43
CA PHE A 185 -12.39 48.75 -3.67
C PHE A 185 -12.68 50.20 -4.05
N GLY A 186 -13.36 50.46 -5.18
CA GLY A 186 -13.67 51.81 -5.66
C GLY A 186 -12.43 52.58 -6.13
N VAL A 187 -11.44 51.87 -6.68
CA VAL A 187 -10.15 52.43 -7.13
C VAL A 187 -9.97 52.23 -8.63
N SER A 188 -9.06 53.00 -9.24
CA SER A 188 -8.83 52.91 -10.69
C SER A 188 -8.08 51.64 -11.08
N LYS A 189 -8.22 51.26 -12.36
CA LYS A 189 -7.59 50.08 -12.96
C LYS A 189 -6.08 50.04 -12.74
N GLU A 190 -5.40 51.17 -12.82
CA GLU A 190 -3.95 51.28 -12.65
C GLU A 190 -3.52 50.91 -11.22
N VAL A 191 -4.36 51.17 -10.21
CA VAL A 191 -4.12 50.78 -8.81
C VAL A 191 -4.24 49.27 -8.66
N ILE A 192 -5.29 48.66 -9.22
CA ILE A 192 -5.49 47.20 -9.20
C ILE A 192 -4.37 46.48 -9.97
N GLN A 193 -4.03 46.96 -11.16
CA GLN A 193 -2.93 46.39 -11.94
C GLN A 193 -1.58 46.57 -11.26
N GLY A 194 -1.34 47.69 -10.55
CA GLY A 194 -0.16 47.84 -9.69
C GLY A 194 -0.12 46.81 -8.55
N ILE A 195 -1.26 46.55 -7.89
CA ILE A 195 -1.36 45.56 -6.81
C ILE A 195 -1.21 44.12 -7.32
N ILE A 196 -1.73 43.78 -8.50
CA ILE A 196 -1.67 42.43 -9.08
C ILE A 196 -0.28 42.13 -9.68
N SER A 197 0.31 43.09 -10.40
CA SER A 197 1.62 42.94 -11.07
C SER A 197 2.81 43.00 -10.11
N ALA A 198 2.67 43.62 -8.94
CA ALA A 198 3.69 43.62 -7.91
C ALA A 198 4.07 42.18 -7.49
N GLU A 199 5.35 41.95 -7.19
CA GLU A 199 5.86 40.65 -6.74
C GLU A 199 5.09 40.13 -5.50
N ARG A 200 4.95 38.81 -5.36
CA ARG A 200 4.33 38.21 -4.17
C ARG A 200 5.36 38.22 -3.03
N PRO A 201 5.15 38.94 -1.92
CA PRO A 201 6.08 38.89 -0.80
C PRO A 201 6.05 37.50 -0.16
N PRO A 202 7.18 36.99 0.36
CA PRO A 202 7.18 35.76 1.13
C PRO A 202 6.44 35.97 2.46
N SER A 203 5.82 34.93 3.02
CA SER A 203 4.95 35.08 4.20
C SER A 203 5.65 35.67 5.44
N ILE A 204 6.99 35.59 5.55
CA ILE A 204 7.77 36.24 6.61
C ILE A 204 8.80 37.20 5.98
N VAL A 205 8.71 38.48 6.33
CA VAL A 205 9.55 39.58 5.78
C VAL A 205 10.35 40.30 6.87
N PRO A 206 11.46 40.98 6.52
CA PRO A 206 12.16 41.87 7.45
C PRO A 206 11.29 43.10 7.75
N TYR A 207 11.28 43.54 9.00
CA TYR A 207 10.41 44.60 9.50
C TYR A 207 11.03 45.32 10.70
N SER A 208 11.72 46.43 10.42
CA SER A 208 12.20 47.34 11.45
C SER A 208 11.14 48.40 11.77
N GLN A 209 10.93 48.70 13.05
CA GLN A 209 10.14 49.85 13.48
C GLN A 209 11.05 50.97 13.96
N ASN A 210 10.99 52.13 13.31
CA ASN A 210 11.55 53.36 13.88
C ASN A 210 10.65 53.80 15.05
N GLU A 211 11.16 53.78 16.28
CA GLU A 211 10.39 54.12 17.49
C GLU A 211 9.90 55.59 17.53
N THR A 212 10.45 56.45 16.66
CA THR A 212 10.14 57.88 16.55
C THR A 212 8.82 58.18 15.83
N GLU A 213 8.27 57.27 15.03
CA GLU A 213 6.96 57.45 14.40
C GLU A 213 5.89 56.60 15.09
N LYS A 214 4.83 57.25 15.59
CA LYS A 214 3.56 56.62 15.96
C LYS A 214 2.63 56.64 14.75
N PRO A 215 2.53 55.57 13.94
CA PRO A 215 1.84 55.66 12.66
C PRO A 215 0.36 55.31 12.87
N SER A 216 -0.53 56.29 12.69
CA SER A 216 -1.98 56.13 12.83
C SER A 216 -2.61 55.14 11.84
N TRP A 217 -1.81 54.61 10.92
CA TRP A 217 -2.17 53.71 9.82
C TRP A 217 -1.96 52.23 10.18
N LYS A 218 -1.14 51.89 11.19
CA LYS A 218 -0.87 50.49 11.60
C LYS A 218 -2.11 49.74 12.12
N GLU A 219 -3.11 50.46 12.62
CA GLU A 219 -4.34 49.88 13.15
C GLU A 219 -5.47 49.86 12.10
N GLY A 220 -5.27 50.52 10.94
CA GLY A 220 -6.27 50.65 9.88
C GLY A 220 -6.06 49.75 8.66
N ILE A 221 -4.90 49.11 8.47
CA ILE A 221 -4.63 48.32 7.25
C ILE A 221 -5.58 47.12 7.12
N ILE A 222 -5.79 46.35 8.20
CA ILE A 222 -6.71 45.20 8.18
C ILE A 222 -8.17 45.67 8.08
N GLU A 223 -8.52 46.74 8.79
CA GLU A 223 -9.87 47.32 8.77
C GLU A 223 -10.22 47.93 7.39
N ALA A 224 -9.23 48.44 6.65
CA ALA A 224 -9.39 48.92 5.28
C ALA A 224 -9.45 47.78 4.26
N LEU A 225 -8.58 46.76 4.38
CA LEU A 225 -8.59 45.57 3.51
C LEU A 225 -9.91 44.78 3.59
N LEU A 226 -10.64 44.90 4.70
CA LEU A 226 -11.92 44.24 4.95
C LEU A 226 -13.12 45.21 4.92
N GLY A 227 -12.93 46.47 4.54
CA GLY A 227 -14.01 47.46 4.38
C GLY A 227 -14.73 47.88 5.68
N VAL A 228 -14.14 47.64 6.85
CA VAL A 228 -14.81 47.71 8.16
C VAL A 228 -15.02 49.14 8.65
N ARG A 229 -14.05 50.05 8.46
CA ARG A 229 -14.18 51.47 8.89
C ARG A 229 -13.12 52.43 8.35
N GLY A 230 -13.44 53.73 8.45
CA GLY A 230 -12.53 54.85 8.22
C GLY A 230 -11.90 55.42 9.51
N PRO A 231 -10.90 56.34 9.40
CA PRO A 231 -9.85 56.50 10.43
C PRO A 231 -10.18 57.24 11.75
N ARG A 232 -11.41 57.17 12.29
CA ARG A 232 -11.81 58.02 13.45
C ARG A 232 -12.58 57.38 14.62
N ASP A 233 -12.91 56.10 14.58
CA ASP A 233 -13.56 55.42 15.72
C ASP A 233 -12.57 54.49 16.44
N LEU A 234 -11.88 54.99 17.47
CA LEU A 234 -10.99 54.19 18.33
C LEU A 234 -11.78 53.57 19.50
N PRO A 235 -12.07 52.25 19.50
CA PRO A 235 -12.69 51.61 20.65
C PRO A 235 -11.74 51.60 21.86
N ASN A 236 -12.31 51.69 23.06
CA ASN A 236 -11.54 51.78 24.30
C ASN A 236 -10.82 50.44 24.60
N LYS A 237 -9.51 50.37 24.33
CA LYS A 237 -8.70 49.15 24.29
C LYS A 237 -8.60 48.45 25.65
N LYS A 238 -9.48 47.49 25.89
CA LYS A 238 -9.28 46.47 26.92
C LYS A 238 -8.09 45.60 26.53
N LYS A 239 -7.01 45.62 27.32
CA LYS A 239 -5.89 44.69 27.14
C LYS A 239 -6.39 43.25 27.30
N THR A 240 -6.34 42.48 26.22
CA THR A 240 -6.55 41.02 26.25
C THR A 240 -5.41 40.36 27.04
N LYS A 241 -5.76 39.38 27.88
CA LYS A 241 -4.85 38.79 28.86
C LYS A 241 -4.47 37.37 28.46
N THR A 242 -3.17 37.13 28.26
CA THR A 242 -2.58 35.80 28.14
C THR A 242 -2.58 35.05 29.48
N PHE A 243 -2.49 33.73 29.42
CA PHE A 243 -2.02 32.93 30.56
C PHE A 243 -0.53 32.68 30.37
N ASN A 244 0.30 32.70 31.42
CA ASN A 244 1.73 32.37 31.31
C ASN A 244 2.09 31.28 32.32
N PHE A 245 2.66 30.18 31.84
CA PHE A 245 2.98 29.01 32.68
C PHE A 245 3.98 29.28 33.80
N PHE A 246 4.86 30.26 33.62
CA PHE A 246 5.84 30.69 34.63
C PHE A 246 5.32 31.84 35.50
N SER A 247 3.99 32.05 35.55
CA SER A 247 3.34 33.04 36.40
C SER A 247 2.15 32.45 37.15
N GLY A 248 2.18 32.55 38.48
CA GLY A 248 1.19 31.93 39.36
C GLY A 248 1.79 30.71 40.08
N LYS A 249 0.92 29.91 40.70
CA LYS A 249 1.29 28.68 41.40
C LYS A 249 0.91 27.46 40.53
N PRO A 250 1.75 26.42 40.43
CA PRO A 250 1.38 25.17 39.76
C PRO A 250 0.20 24.45 40.42
N ASP A 251 -0.50 23.61 39.64
CA ASP A 251 -1.55 22.72 40.15
C ASP A 251 -0.96 21.55 40.96
N VAL A 252 0.26 21.14 40.61
CA VAL A 252 1.07 20.12 41.29
C VAL A 252 2.51 20.59 41.37
N GLU A 253 3.14 20.47 42.54
CA GLU A 253 4.52 20.90 42.80
C GLU A 253 5.09 20.06 43.95
N ASN A 254 6.26 19.43 43.77
CA ASN A 254 7.05 18.79 44.81
C ASN A 254 8.55 18.75 44.41
N CYS A 255 9.38 18.05 45.19
CA CYS A 255 10.83 17.96 44.94
C CYS A 255 11.23 17.31 43.60
N TYR A 256 10.29 16.69 42.88
CA TYR A 256 10.53 15.96 41.63
C TYR A 256 10.05 16.71 40.39
N GLY A 257 9.43 17.88 40.56
CA GLY A 257 8.93 18.69 39.45
C GLY A 257 7.63 19.44 39.76
N TRP A 258 7.03 19.98 38.70
CA TRP A 258 5.74 20.67 38.75
C TRP A 258 4.92 20.46 37.47
N SER A 259 3.61 20.69 37.58
CA SER A 259 2.66 20.62 36.46
C SER A 259 1.51 21.62 36.63
N THR A 260 1.06 22.18 35.50
CA THR A 260 0.01 23.21 35.42
C THR A 260 -0.87 22.98 34.20
N ALA A 261 -2.21 23.03 34.35
CA ALA A 261 -3.18 22.80 33.29
C ALA A 261 -4.12 24.01 33.07
N VAL A 262 -4.05 24.62 31.88
CA VAL A 262 -4.82 25.79 31.48
C VAL A 262 -6.16 25.39 30.89
N THR A 263 -7.22 25.73 31.62
CA THR A 263 -8.62 25.53 31.19
C THR A 263 -9.30 26.86 30.90
N ASN A 264 -10.51 26.82 30.33
CA ASN A 264 -11.36 27.99 30.11
C ASN A 264 -11.71 28.79 31.40
N LYS A 265 -11.49 28.22 32.60
CA LYS A 265 -11.54 28.93 33.89
C LYS A 265 -10.33 29.84 34.11
N GLY A 266 -9.13 29.37 33.75
CA GLY A 266 -7.87 30.12 33.88
C GLY A 266 -7.63 31.12 32.73
N LEU A 267 -8.03 30.76 31.50
CA LEU A 267 -7.93 31.60 30.32
C LEU A 267 -9.25 31.63 29.55
N LYS A 268 -9.99 32.75 29.64
CA LYS A 268 -11.32 32.90 29.02
C LYS A 268 -11.30 32.75 27.49
N ALA A 269 -10.17 33.02 26.82
CA ALA A 269 -10.03 32.84 25.37
C ALA A 269 -10.24 31.36 24.95
N LEU A 270 -9.92 30.39 25.81
CA LEU A 270 -10.16 28.96 25.55
C LEU A 270 -11.65 28.56 25.61
N LYS A 271 -12.58 29.48 25.93
CA LYS A 271 -14.01 29.18 25.97
C LYS A 271 -14.57 29.04 24.56
N GLY A 272 -14.93 27.82 24.18
CA GLY A 272 -15.43 27.47 22.85
C GLY A 272 -14.44 26.62 22.05
N SER A 273 -13.16 26.64 22.42
CA SER A 273 -12.19 25.69 21.88
C SER A 273 -12.40 24.30 22.47
N ASN A 274 -12.14 23.28 21.65
CA ASN A 274 -11.95 21.91 22.11
C ASN A 274 -10.52 21.65 22.63
N LEU A 275 -9.60 22.60 22.47
CA LEU A 275 -8.18 22.48 22.84
C LEU A 275 -7.80 23.42 24.00
N GLY A 276 -7.17 22.86 25.02
CA GLY A 276 -6.53 23.56 26.13
C GLY A 276 -5.03 23.32 26.13
N ALA A 277 -4.29 23.90 27.06
CA ALA A 277 -2.83 23.75 27.16
C ALA A 277 -2.41 23.28 28.56
N PHE A 278 -1.29 22.58 28.66
CA PHE A 278 -0.66 22.19 29.92
C PHE A 278 0.87 22.24 29.80
N MET A 279 1.56 22.27 30.93
CA MET A 279 3.02 22.15 30.98
C MET A 279 3.43 21.25 32.14
N VAL A 280 4.42 20.40 31.89
CA VAL A 280 5.05 19.52 32.87
C VAL A 280 6.55 19.79 32.87
N ASN A 281 7.13 19.89 34.07
CA ASN A 281 8.55 19.98 34.30
C ASN A 281 8.95 18.87 35.28
N LEU A 282 9.76 17.92 34.83
CA LEU A 282 10.33 16.86 35.64
C LEU A 282 11.82 17.15 35.88
N THR A 283 12.26 17.13 37.14
CA THR A 283 13.69 17.20 37.49
C THR A 283 14.41 15.91 37.04
N THR A 284 15.74 15.86 37.13
CA THR A 284 16.53 14.63 36.87
C THR A 284 16.04 13.43 37.70
N GLY A 285 15.91 12.25 37.09
CA GLY A 285 15.54 11.00 37.79
C GLY A 285 14.14 11.00 38.41
N ALA A 286 13.18 11.67 37.77
CA ALA A 286 11.79 11.81 38.20
C ALA A 286 10.82 11.21 37.17
N MET A 287 9.60 10.92 37.61
CA MET A 287 8.51 10.52 36.71
C MET A 287 7.22 11.28 37.03
N MET A 288 6.42 11.57 36.01
CA MET A 288 4.98 11.68 36.20
C MET A 288 4.41 10.28 36.36
N GLY A 289 3.82 9.99 37.51
CA GLY A 289 3.36 8.65 37.88
C GLY A 289 2.35 8.08 36.88
N PRO A 290 2.26 6.74 36.73
CA PRO A 290 1.41 6.13 35.71
C PRO A 290 -0.05 6.57 35.85
N HIS A 291 -0.63 7.09 34.76
CA HIS A 291 -1.97 7.69 34.76
C HIS A 291 -2.63 7.61 33.39
N TRP A 292 -3.94 7.81 33.30
CA TRP A 292 -4.66 7.91 32.03
C TRP A 292 -5.61 9.11 32.01
N ASN A 293 -5.93 9.57 30.80
CA ASN A 293 -6.92 10.61 30.59
C ASN A 293 -8.30 10.02 30.26
N PRO A 294 -9.35 10.25 31.08
CA PRO A 294 -10.67 9.68 30.82
C PRO A 294 -11.46 10.40 29.71
N LYS A 295 -11.05 11.62 29.30
CA LYS A 295 -11.75 12.39 28.27
C LYS A 295 -10.85 13.04 27.22
N ALA A 296 -9.57 13.30 27.53
CA ALA A 296 -8.67 13.99 26.63
C ALA A 296 -7.69 13.06 25.90
N THR A 297 -7.36 13.43 24.68
CA THR A 297 -6.09 13.10 24.01
C THR A 297 -5.09 14.20 24.38
N GLU A 298 -3.86 13.83 24.72
CA GLU A 298 -2.75 14.76 24.96
C GLU A 298 -1.78 14.78 23.78
N ILE A 299 -1.34 15.99 23.41
CA ILE A 299 -0.45 16.26 22.28
C ILE A 299 0.70 17.12 22.83
N ALA A 300 1.82 16.49 23.18
CA ALA A 300 2.93 17.12 23.88
C ALA A 300 4.12 17.40 22.95
N ILE A 301 4.81 18.51 23.21
CA ILE A 301 6.02 18.97 22.54
C ILE A 301 7.11 19.08 23.61
N VAL A 302 8.23 18.39 23.41
CA VAL A 302 9.38 18.53 24.32
C VAL A 302 10.03 19.90 24.09
N ILE A 303 10.16 20.70 25.15
CA ILE A 303 10.71 22.07 25.07
C ILE A 303 12.05 22.24 25.79
N HIS A 304 12.44 21.29 26.63
CA HIS A 304 13.80 21.21 27.19
C HIS A 304 14.15 19.79 27.60
N GLY A 305 15.41 19.43 27.40
CA GLY A 305 16.00 18.16 27.78
C GLY A 305 15.41 16.95 27.04
N HIS A 306 15.39 15.80 27.72
CA HIS A 306 14.98 14.53 27.13
C HIS A 306 14.48 13.50 28.17
N GLY A 307 13.69 12.52 27.71
CA GLY A 307 13.07 11.52 28.58
C GLY A 307 12.61 10.27 27.84
N MET A 308 12.07 9.32 28.61
CA MET A 308 11.31 8.19 28.09
C MET A 308 9.81 8.43 28.32
N VAL A 309 8.99 8.03 27.35
CA VAL A 309 7.54 7.93 27.50
C VAL A 309 7.15 6.47 27.31
N GLN A 310 6.36 5.92 28.24
CA GLN A 310 5.76 4.60 28.12
C GLN A 310 4.25 4.74 27.99
N VAL A 311 3.64 4.02 27.05
CA VAL A 311 2.21 4.02 26.76
C VAL A 311 1.70 2.59 26.72
N VAL A 312 0.65 2.32 27.49
CA VAL A 312 -0.08 1.05 27.52
C VAL A 312 -1.35 1.21 26.68
N CYS A 313 -1.60 0.24 25.81
CA CYS A 313 -2.82 0.21 25.01
C CYS A 313 -3.92 -0.55 25.77
N PRO A 314 -5.14 0.00 25.87
CA PRO A 314 -6.24 -0.66 26.56
C PRO A 314 -6.74 -1.89 25.77
N SER A 315 -6.70 -3.06 26.40
CA SER A 315 -7.25 -4.30 25.83
C SER A 315 -8.77 -4.39 26.04
N ASN A 316 -9.48 -4.84 25.01
CA ASN A 316 -10.89 -5.20 25.09
C ASN A 316 -11.06 -6.51 25.90
N PRO A 317 -11.98 -6.61 26.88
CA PRO A 317 -12.22 -7.84 27.65
C PRO A 317 -12.54 -9.10 26.82
N SER A 318 -13.00 -8.95 25.56
CA SER A 318 -13.20 -10.09 24.64
C SER A 318 -11.91 -10.58 23.95
N GLY A 319 -10.76 -9.94 24.20
CA GLY A 319 -9.50 -10.19 23.49
C GLY A 319 -9.47 -9.69 22.03
N GLN A 320 -10.59 -9.23 21.48
CA GLN A 320 -10.68 -8.78 20.10
C GLN A 320 -10.30 -7.29 19.97
N SER A 321 -9.20 -7.02 19.27
CA SER A 321 -8.81 -5.68 18.86
C SER A 321 -9.66 -5.19 17.68
N ASN A 322 -10.19 -3.97 17.78
CA ASN A 322 -10.82 -3.31 16.64
C ASN A 322 -9.72 -2.93 15.63
N LYS A 323 -9.79 -3.49 14.42
CA LYS A 323 -8.80 -3.26 13.35
C LYS A 323 -8.63 -1.78 12.93
N SER A 324 -9.53 -0.89 13.34
CA SER A 324 -9.49 0.54 13.07
C SER A 324 -8.46 1.32 13.91
N CYS A 325 -8.16 0.86 15.14
CA CYS A 325 -7.17 1.49 16.02
C CYS A 325 -6.15 0.44 16.50
N GLU A 326 -5.24 0.01 15.61
CA GLU A 326 -4.16 -0.91 15.99
C GLU A 326 -3.17 -0.20 16.93
N CYS A 327 -3.15 -0.63 18.20
CA CYS A 327 -2.30 -0.09 19.26
C CYS A 327 -1.51 -1.23 19.91
N LYS A 328 -0.20 -1.03 20.12
CA LYS A 328 0.67 -1.91 20.91
C LYS A 328 1.28 -1.15 22.07
N ASN A 329 1.44 -1.82 23.22
CA ASN A 329 2.23 -1.28 24.33
C ASN A 329 3.60 -0.87 23.81
N THR A 330 4.02 0.36 24.10
CA THR A 330 5.22 0.96 23.54
C THR A 330 5.95 1.78 24.60
N ALA A 331 7.27 1.82 24.51
CA ALA A 331 8.11 2.79 25.18
C ALA A 331 9.02 3.42 24.12
N PHE A 332 9.29 4.72 24.24
CA PHE A 332 10.10 5.45 23.28
C PHE A 332 10.80 6.64 23.93
N ARG A 333 11.98 6.98 23.40
CA ARG A 333 12.76 8.14 23.84
C ARG A 333 12.29 9.39 23.10
N VAL A 334 12.26 10.53 23.80
CA VAL A 334 11.92 11.84 23.25
C VAL A 334 12.95 12.89 23.66
N LYS A 335 13.25 13.84 22.78
CA LYS A 335 14.21 14.94 22.95
C LYS A 335 13.57 16.28 22.54
N GLU A 336 14.19 17.40 22.92
CA GLU A 336 13.74 18.76 22.58
C GLU A 336 13.33 18.93 21.10
N GLY A 337 12.05 19.23 20.86
CA GLY A 337 11.45 19.41 19.55
C GLY A 337 10.71 18.18 19.00
N ASP A 338 10.78 17.02 19.65
CA ASP A 338 9.90 15.90 19.32
C ASP A 338 8.46 16.18 19.78
N VAL A 339 7.50 15.59 19.08
CA VAL A 339 6.07 15.62 19.41
C VAL A 339 5.62 14.21 19.77
N PHE A 340 4.96 14.06 20.91
CA PHE A 340 4.32 12.80 21.28
C PHE A 340 2.82 12.96 21.53
N ILE A 341 2.05 11.92 21.23
CA ILE A 341 0.59 11.93 21.31
C ILE A 341 0.10 10.68 22.06
N VAL A 342 -0.74 10.90 23.08
CA VAL A 342 -1.35 9.82 23.87
C VAL A 342 -2.87 9.98 23.88
N PRO A 343 -3.65 9.03 23.32
CA PRO A 343 -5.10 9.14 23.26
C PRO A 343 -5.76 8.92 24.63
N ARG A 344 -7.02 9.33 24.75
CA ARG A 344 -7.85 9.00 25.92
C ARG A 344 -7.84 7.49 26.22
N PHE A 345 -8.01 7.15 27.50
CA PHE A 345 -7.99 5.79 28.04
C PHE A 345 -6.68 5.00 27.92
N HIS A 346 -5.60 5.56 27.38
CA HIS A 346 -4.29 4.92 27.38
C HIS A 346 -3.52 5.30 28.64
N PRO A 347 -3.15 4.34 29.52
CA PRO A 347 -2.26 4.62 30.63
C PRO A 347 -0.85 4.97 30.13
N MET A 348 -0.24 5.99 30.70
CA MET A 348 1.08 6.48 30.32
C MET A 348 1.90 6.93 31.53
N THR A 349 3.21 6.98 31.34
CA THR A 349 4.15 7.65 32.24
C THR A 349 5.27 8.32 31.44
N GLN A 350 5.71 9.48 31.93
CA GLN A 350 6.80 10.29 31.39
C GLN A 350 7.92 10.31 32.43
N ILE A 351 9.13 9.96 32.03
CA ILE A 351 10.27 9.71 32.93
C ILE A 351 11.50 10.48 32.42
N SER A 352 12.13 11.27 33.27
CA SER A 352 13.42 11.93 32.96
C SER A 352 14.59 10.98 33.23
N PHE A 353 15.70 11.22 32.54
CA PHE A 353 16.97 10.54 32.82
C PHE A 353 17.64 11.13 34.07
N ASN A 354 18.64 10.46 34.64
CA ASN A 354 19.40 10.98 35.78
C ASN A 354 20.31 12.16 35.40
N ASN A 355 20.60 12.36 34.11
CA ASN A 355 21.57 13.34 33.62
C ASN A 355 20.95 14.65 33.10
N ASP A 356 19.62 14.71 32.94
CA ASP A 356 18.92 15.83 32.33
C ASP A 356 17.49 15.96 32.87
N SER A 357 16.92 17.16 32.79
CA SER A 357 15.49 17.39 33.08
C SER A 357 14.63 16.97 31.88
N PHE A 358 13.32 16.82 32.11
CA PHE A 358 12.37 16.58 31.02
C PHE A 358 11.21 17.56 31.14
N VAL A 359 11.18 18.56 30.25
CA VAL A 359 10.16 19.61 30.24
C VAL A 359 9.40 19.59 28.92
N PHE A 360 8.08 19.48 28.99
CA PHE A 360 7.20 19.48 27.83
C PHE A 360 5.99 20.40 28.05
N VAL A 361 5.59 21.07 26.98
CA VAL A 361 4.31 21.78 26.88
C VAL A 361 3.40 20.93 26.02
N GLY A 362 2.11 20.86 26.33
CA GLY A 362 1.18 20.08 25.53
C GLY A 362 -0.18 20.71 25.41
N PHE A 363 -0.95 20.19 24.46
CA PHE A 363 -2.33 20.54 24.22
C PHE A 363 -3.24 19.36 24.56
N SER A 364 -4.35 19.64 25.23
CA SER A 364 -5.27 18.63 25.76
C SER A 364 -6.67 18.87 25.23
N THR A 365 -7.32 17.83 24.70
CA THR A 365 -8.70 17.95 24.20
C THR A 365 -9.74 18.02 25.33
N ASN A 366 -10.96 18.45 25.04
CA ASN A 366 -12.09 18.49 25.99
C ASN A 366 -11.84 19.39 27.22
N VAL A 367 -11.50 20.65 26.94
CA VAL A 367 -11.11 21.72 27.88
C VAL A 367 -11.99 21.79 29.14
N GLY A 368 -11.34 21.68 30.31
CA GLY A 368 -12.00 21.86 31.60
C GLY A 368 -12.95 20.73 32.01
N GLN A 369 -13.06 19.65 31.22
CA GLN A 369 -13.83 18.45 31.57
C GLN A 369 -12.96 17.24 31.89
N ASN A 370 -11.75 17.16 31.34
CA ASN A 370 -10.80 16.10 31.60
C ASN A 370 -10.09 16.28 32.96
N HIS A 371 -9.90 15.17 33.68
CA HIS A 371 -9.20 15.11 34.96
C HIS A 371 -8.36 13.82 34.96
N PRO A 372 -7.01 13.89 34.86
CA PRO A 372 -6.16 12.71 34.82
C PRO A 372 -6.38 11.79 36.03
N GLN A 373 -6.41 10.47 35.80
CA GLN A 373 -6.60 9.46 36.84
C GLN A 373 -5.31 8.67 37.01
N PHE A 374 -4.77 8.61 38.23
CA PHE A 374 -3.49 7.96 38.52
C PHE A 374 -3.68 6.50 38.91
N LEU A 375 -2.68 5.66 38.63
CA LEU A 375 -2.60 4.25 39.02
C LEU A 375 -1.66 4.04 40.22
N ALA A 376 -0.70 4.94 40.45
CA ALA A 376 0.25 4.88 41.57
C ALA A 376 0.15 6.11 42.49
N GLY A 377 0.69 5.99 43.71
CA GLY A 377 0.75 7.07 44.70
C GLY A 377 -0.55 7.31 45.48
N LYS A 378 -0.51 8.32 46.38
CA LYS A 378 -1.62 8.66 47.28
C LYS A 378 -2.90 9.15 46.59
N ARG A 379 -2.82 9.54 45.31
CA ARG A 379 -3.98 9.92 44.47
C ARG A 379 -4.33 8.88 43.41
N SER A 380 -3.82 7.65 43.54
CA SER A 380 -4.23 6.54 42.68
C SER A 380 -5.72 6.23 42.83
N ALA A 381 -6.42 5.99 41.72
CA ALA A 381 -7.79 5.51 41.69
C ALA A 381 -7.95 4.15 42.41
N LEU A 382 -6.88 3.36 42.50
CA LEU A 382 -6.87 2.09 43.23
C LEU A 382 -7.08 2.29 44.74
N GLN A 383 -6.70 3.44 45.31
CA GLN A 383 -6.91 3.77 46.74
C GLN A 383 -8.40 3.81 47.14
N VAL A 384 -9.30 3.93 46.16
CA VAL A 384 -10.77 4.03 46.36
C VAL A 384 -11.45 2.66 46.24
N ILE A 385 -10.77 1.65 45.68
CA ILE A 385 -11.30 0.30 45.49
C ILE A 385 -11.03 -0.54 46.75
N ASN A 386 -11.99 -1.38 47.15
CA ASN A 386 -11.78 -2.31 48.27
C ASN A 386 -10.58 -3.25 47.98
N LYS A 387 -9.73 -3.44 49.00
CA LYS A 387 -8.47 -4.18 48.94
C LYS A 387 -8.61 -5.67 48.58
N GLU A 388 -9.71 -6.29 48.99
CA GLU A 388 -10.05 -7.69 48.69
C GLU A 388 -10.50 -7.82 47.23
N ILE A 389 -11.29 -6.86 46.74
CA ILE A 389 -11.67 -6.77 45.32
C ILE A 389 -10.42 -6.56 44.44
N LEU A 390 -9.48 -5.71 44.85
CA LEU A 390 -8.18 -5.56 44.18
C LEU A 390 -7.34 -6.84 44.25
N ALA A 391 -7.30 -7.54 45.39
CA ALA A 391 -6.58 -8.80 45.52
C ALA A 391 -7.14 -9.86 44.55
N MET A 392 -8.46 -10.00 44.46
CA MET A 392 -9.11 -10.84 43.46
C MET A 392 -8.81 -10.37 42.02
N SER A 393 -8.82 -9.05 41.76
CA SER A 393 -8.54 -8.48 40.43
C SER A 393 -7.11 -8.72 39.94
N PHE A 394 -6.14 -8.80 40.86
CA PHE A 394 -4.74 -9.11 40.56
C PHE A 394 -4.38 -10.59 40.76
N ASN A 395 -5.35 -11.44 41.14
CA ASN A 395 -5.14 -12.83 41.57
C ASN A 395 -4.04 -12.97 42.65
N ALA A 396 -4.00 -12.01 43.59
CA ALA A 396 -3.06 -12.00 44.70
C ALA A 396 -3.51 -12.96 45.82
N PRO A 397 -2.58 -13.69 46.47
CA PRO A 397 -2.92 -14.70 47.48
C PRO A 397 -3.53 -14.14 48.78
N ASN A 398 -3.40 -12.84 49.04
CA ASN A 398 -4.07 -12.13 50.12
C ASN A 398 -4.20 -10.63 49.81
N SER A 399 -4.97 -9.91 50.63
CA SER A 399 -5.11 -8.46 50.56
C SER A 399 -3.88 -7.70 51.07
N THR A 400 -3.05 -8.28 51.94
CA THR A 400 -1.86 -7.63 52.53
C THR A 400 -0.87 -7.15 51.47
N LEU A 401 -0.65 -7.91 50.40
CA LEU A 401 0.18 -7.48 49.27
C LEU A 401 -0.38 -6.23 48.55
N VAL A 402 -1.70 -6.07 48.50
CA VAL A 402 -2.35 -4.86 47.98
C VAL A 402 -2.22 -3.70 48.96
N GLU A 403 -2.29 -3.96 50.27
CA GLU A 403 -2.05 -2.92 51.28
C GLU A 403 -0.64 -2.36 51.19
N GLU A 404 0.37 -3.22 51.05
CA GLU A 404 1.78 -2.81 50.87
C GLU A 404 1.97 -2.03 49.56
N LEU A 405 1.44 -2.54 48.44
CA LEU A 405 1.47 -1.88 47.13
C LEU A 405 0.88 -0.45 47.17
N LEU A 406 -0.24 -0.27 47.86
CA LEU A 406 -0.93 1.02 47.96
C LEU A 406 -0.31 1.98 49.00
N ALA A 407 0.34 1.45 50.05
CA ALA A 407 0.93 2.25 51.12
C ALA A 407 2.38 2.70 50.85
N SER A 408 3.13 1.97 50.00
CA SER A 408 4.58 2.19 49.81
C SER A 408 4.92 3.57 49.23
N GLN A 409 4.13 4.06 48.26
CA GLN A 409 4.43 5.33 47.59
C GLN A 409 3.91 6.54 48.40
N ARG A 410 4.85 7.36 48.87
CA ARG A 410 4.57 8.54 49.71
C ARG A 410 4.14 9.77 48.90
N GLU A 411 4.50 9.84 47.62
CA GLU A 411 4.11 10.92 46.72
C GLU A 411 2.73 10.69 46.09
N SER A 412 2.20 11.72 45.42
CA SER A 412 0.83 11.71 44.86
C SER A 412 0.74 11.63 43.34
N ILE A 413 1.60 12.34 42.61
CA ILE A 413 1.46 12.57 41.15
C ILE A 413 2.84 12.56 40.46
N ILE A 414 3.78 13.39 40.91
CA ILE A 414 5.17 13.37 40.43
C ILE A 414 5.99 12.61 41.48
N LEU A 415 6.76 11.62 41.04
CA LEU A 415 7.43 10.64 41.91
C LEU A 415 8.94 10.60 41.57
N SER A 416 9.78 10.12 42.50
CA SER A 416 11.15 9.72 42.18
C SER A 416 11.16 8.46 41.29
N CYS A 417 12.07 8.42 40.32
CA CYS A 417 12.34 7.25 39.50
C CYS A 417 13.79 7.25 38.96
N THR A 418 14.75 7.27 39.89
CA THR A 418 16.19 7.23 39.58
C THR A 418 16.51 6.00 38.73
N SER A 419 17.23 6.20 37.62
CA SER A 419 17.61 5.17 36.63
C SER A 419 16.47 4.49 35.86
N CYS A 420 15.20 4.90 36.08
CA CYS A 420 14.07 4.27 35.41
C CYS A 420 14.06 4.51 33.89
N ALA A 421 14.44 5.70 33.44
CA ALA A 421 14.51 6.02 32.01
C ALA A 421 15.66 5.26 31.33
N GLU A 422 16.81 5.16 31.99
CA GLU A 422 17.97 4.39 31.55
C GLU A 422 17.67 2.90 31.41
N ASP A 423 17.00 2.30 32.39
CA ASP A 423 16.65 0.88 32.37
C ASP A 423 15.48 0.57 31.42
N LEU A 424 14.56 1.51 31.21
CA LEU A 424 13.53 1.38 30.19
C LEU A 424 14.12 1.50 28.77
N ALA A 425 15.01 2.48 28.54
CA ALA A 425 15.70 2.64 27.26
C ALA A 425 16.49 1.39 26.85
N LYS A 426 17.30 0.82 27.76
CA LYS A 426 18.03 -0.45 27.51
C LYS A 426 17.10 -1.61 27.13
N ARG A 427 15.91 -1.69 27.75
CA ARG A 427 14.93 -2.73 27.44
C ARG A 427 14.34 -2.52 26.05
N THR A 428 13.91 -1.30 25.73
CA THR A 428 13.40 -0.94 24.39
C THR A 428 14.44 -1.18 23.31
N GLU A 429 15.69 -0.73 23.50
CA GLU A 429 16.79 -0.93 22.54
C GLU A 429 17.08 -2.43 22.30
N SER A 430 16.98 -3.26 23.35
CA SER A 430 17.15 -4.72 23.28
C SER A 430 15.95 -5.43 22.62
N GLU A 431 14.72 -5.03 22.94
CA GLU A 431 13.50 -5.56 22.33
C GLU A 431 13.43 -5.21 20.83
N GLU A 432 13.72 -3.97 20.44
CA GLU A 432 13.83 -3.58 19.04
C GLU A 432 14.96 -4.32 18.30
N ALA A 433 16.11 -4.55 18.94
CA ALA A 433 17.19 -5.31 18.34
C ALA A 433 16.75 -6.76 18.05
N ARG A 434 16.08 -7.40 19.01
CA ARG A 434 15.53 -8.75 18.82
C ARG A 434 14.42 -8.79 17.75
N GLU A 435 13.50 -7.83 17.72
CA GLU A 435 12.49 -7.75 16.64
C GLU A 435 13.13 -7.58 15.26
N ARG A 436 14.22 -6.79 15.15
CA ARG A 436 15.00 -6.64 13.91
C ARG A 436 15.70 -7.94 13.49
N GLU A 437 16.34 -8.64 14.42
CA GLU A 437 16.97 -9.95 14.16
C GLU A 437 15.94 -11.02 13.77
N GLU A 438 14.78 -11.07 14.44
CA GLU A 438 13.67 -11.98 14.10
C GLU A 438 13.09 -11.66 12.71
N GLU A 439 12.92 -10.38 12.35
CA GLU A 439 12.42 -9.99 11.02
C GLU A 439 13.44 -10.32 9.91
N GLU A 440 14.74 -10.07 10.13
CA GLU A 440 15.78 -10.49 9.19
C GLU A 440 15.85 -12.02 9.05
N ALA A 441 15.80 -12.76 10.15
CA ALA A 441 15.80 -14.22 10.12
C ALA A 441 14.58 -14.78 9.37
N ARG A 442 13.41 -14.14 9.49
CA ARG A 442 12.22 -14.46 8.69
C ARG A 442 12.44 -14.16 7.21
N LYS A 443 12.89 -12.95 6.85
CA LYS A 443 13.15 -12.55 5.46
C LYS A 443 14.14 -13.48 4.77
N ARG A 444 15.21 -13.89 5.47
CA ARG A 444 16.20 -14.87 4.97
C ARG A 444 15.56 -16.23 4.70
N LYS A 445 14.67 -16.72 5.58
CA LYS A 445 13.92 -17.98 5.37
C LYS A 445 12.92 -17.88 4.22
N GLU A 446 12.22 -16.76 4.08
CA GLU A 446 11.28 -16.50 2.97
C GLU A 446 12.04 -16.44 1.62
N GLU A 447 13.22 -15.81 1.58
CA GLU A 447 14.07 -15.77 0.39
C GLU A 447 14.69 -17.14 0.05
N GLU A 448 15.11 -17.91 1.06
CA GLU A 448 15.63 -19.27 0.86
C GLU A 448 14.55 -20.23 0.38
N ALA A 449 13.34 -20.16 0.94
CA ALA A 449 12.19 -20.92 0.47
C ALA A 449 11.88 -20.61 -1.00
N ARG A 450 11.81 -19.32 -1.37
CA ARG A 450 11.57 -18.92 -2.76
C ARG A 450 12.65 -19.42 -3.72
N LYS A 451 13.94 -19.37 -3.32
CA LYS A 451 15.04 -19.93 -4.12
C LYS A 451 14.95 -21.45 -4.31
N ARG A 452 14.51 -22.19 -3.28
CA ARG A 452 14.27 -23.63 -3.39
C ARG A 452 13.10 -23.94 -4.32
N GLU A 453 12.02 -23.17 -4.26
CA GLU A 453 10.88 -23.28 -5.19
C GLU A 453 11.28 -22.93 -6.63
N GLU A 454 12.05 -21.86 -6.84
CA GLU A 454 12.63 -21.47 -8.15
C GLU A 454 13.56 -22.57 -8.70
N GLU A 455 14.39 -23.20 -7.86
CA GLU A 455 15.29 -24.29 -8.28
C GLU A 455 14.55 -25.60 -8.57
N GLU A 456 13.53 -25.97 -7.78
CA GLU A 456 12.67 -27.11 -8.07
C GLU A 456 11.85 -26.89 -9.34
N ALA A 457 11.31 -25.69 -9.57
CA ALA A 457 10.61 -25.36 -10.80
C ALA A 457 11.54 -25.55 -12.02
N ARG A 458 12.75 -24.97 -11.98
CA ARG A 458 13.74 -25.12 -13.06
C ARG A 458 14.11 -26.59 -13.30
N LYS A 459 14.30 -27.40 -12.26
CA LYS A 459 14.59 -28.84 -12.40
C LYS A 459 13.44 -29.61 -13.05
N ARG A 460 12.19 -29.26 -12.73
CA ARG A 460 11.00 -29.87 -13.35
C ARG A 460 10.87 -29.48 -14.83
N GLU A 461 11.13 -28.21 -15.17
CA GLU A 461 11.18 -27.74 -16.56
C GLU A 461 12.31 -28.41 -17.36
N GLU A 462 13.49 -28.58 -16.76
CA GLU A 462 14.65 -29.24 -17.36
C GLU A 462 14.41 -30.76 -17.56
N GLU A 463 13.78 -31.43 -16.59
CA GLU A 463 13.39 -32.84 -16.73
C GLU A 463 12.26 -33.02 -17.76
N GLU A 464 11.27 -32.13 -17.81
CA GLU A 464 10.21 -32.20 -18.82
C GLU A 464 10.76 -31.91 -20.23
N ALA A 465 11.67 -30.94 -20.37
CA ALA A 465 12.37 -30.71 -21.63
C ALA A 465 13.14 -31.95 -22.08
N ARG A 466 13.94 -32.57 -21.21
CA ARG A 466 14.69 -33.79 -21.54
C ARG A 466 13.77 -34.97 -21.89
N ARG A 467 12.65 -35.15 -21.16
CA ARG A 467 11.62 -36.17 -21.49
C ARG A 467 11.01 -35.94 -22.87
N ARG A 468 10.73 -34.68 -23.25
CA ARG A 468 10.23 -34.33 -24.59
C ARG A 468 11.27 -34.59 -25.69
N GLU A 469 12.54 -34.29 -25.43
CA GLU A 469 13.65 -34.61 -26.36
C GLU A 469 13.86 -36.13 -26.50
N GLU A 470 13.84 -36.89 -25.40
CA GLU A 470 13.87 -38.36 -25.41
C GLU A 470 12.68 -38.97 -26.18
N GLU A 471 11.47 -38.41 -26.02
CA GLU A 471 10.27 -38.87 -26.74
C GLU A 471 10.31 -38.50 -28.24
N GLU A 472 10.79 -37.32 -28.61
CA GLU A 472 11.02 -36.97 -30.01
C GLU A 472 12.12 -37.80 -30.66
N ALA A 473 13.22 -38.08 -29.95
CA ALA A 473 14.29 -38.95 -30.43
C ALA A 473 13.74 -40.36 -30.71
N ARG A 474 13.02 -40.95 -29.75
CA ARG A 474 12.41 -42.28 -29.94
C ARG A 474 11.41 -42.30 -31.10
N LYS A 475 10.59 -41.27 -31.28
CA LYS A 475 9.66 -41.17 -32.43
C LYS A 475 10.40 -41.10 -33.77
N ARG A 476 11.55 -40.41 -33.83
CA ARG A 476 12.38 -40.33 -35.04
C ARG A 476 13.04 -41.68 -35.34
N GLU A 477 13.55 -42.39 -34.33
CA GLU A 477 14.09 -43.74 -34.47
C GLU A 477 13.01 -44.76 -34.89
N GLU A 478 11.82 -44.67 -34.31
CA GLU A 478 10.66 -45.51 -34.65
C GLU A 478 10.15 -45.24 -36.08
N GLU A 479 10.12 -43.97 -36.52
CA GLU A 479 9.80 -43.62 -37.91
C GLU A 479 10.89 -44.07 -38.89
N GLU A 480 12.18 -43.92 -38.55
CA GLU A 480 13.28 -44.39 -39.40
C GLU A 480 13.31 -45.92 -39.49
N ALA A 481 13.08 -46.64 -38.37
CA ALA A 481 12.92 -48.09 -38.37
C ALA A 481 11.76 -48.52 -39.28
N ARG A 482 10.58 -47.89 -39.16
CA ARG A 482 9.43 -48.21 -40.03
C ARG A 482 9.71 -47.89 -41.50
N ARG A 483 10.40 -46.79 -41.81
CA ARG A 483 10.85 -46.47 -43.18
C ARG A 483 11.81 -47.53 -43.73
N ARG A 484 12.76 -48.01 -42.92
CA ARG A 484 13.68 -49.10 -43.30
C ARG A 484 12.95 -50.43 -43.50
N GLU A 485 11.93 -50.73 -42.70
CA GLU A 485 11.07 -51.90 -42.90
C GLU A 485 10.19 -51.79 -44.15
N GLU A 486 9.56 -50.63 -44.40
CA GLU A 486 8.81 -50.35 -45.63
C GLU A 486 9.71 -50.46 -46.88
N GLU A 487 10.95 -49.98 -46.83
CA GLU A 487 11.91 -50.10 -47.92
C GLU A 487 12.40 -51.55 -48.11
N ALA A 488 12.68 -52.27 -47.01
CA ALA A 488 13.06 -53.69 -47.07
C ALA A 488 11.91 -54.59 -47.55
N ALA A 489 10.66 -54.26 -47.23
CA ALA A 489 9.48 -54.93 -47.76
C ALA A 489 9.35 -54.71 -49.27
N ARG A 490 9.41 -53.46 -49.73
CA ARG A 490 9.39 -53.14 -51.18
C ARG A 490 10.49 -53.84 -51.96
N ARG A 491 11.73 -53.83 -51.46
CA ARG A 491 12.85 -54.55 -52.08
C ARG A 491 12.60 -56.07 -52.18
N ARG A 492 11.92 -56.67 -51.21
CA ARG A 492 11.51 -58.09 -51.26
C ARG A 492 10.37 -58.34 -52.24
N GLU A 493 9.40 -57.43 -52.33
CA GLU A 493 8.32 -57.49 -53.33
C GLU A 493 8.89 -57.35 -54.75
N GLU A 494 9.82 -56.41 -54.97
CA GLU A 494 10.56 -56.26 -56.22
C GLU A 494 11.42 -57.49 -56.56
N GLU A 495 12.07 -58.12 -55.58
CA GLU A 495 12.86 -59.35 -55.77
C GLU A 495 11.98 -60.59 -56.03
N GLU A 496 10.80 -60.69 -55.40
CA GLU A 496 9.80 -61.70 -55.73
C GLU A 496 9.19 -61.48 -57.12
N GLU A 497 8.86 -60.25 -57.50
CA GLU A 497 8.33 -59.96 -58.83
C GLU A 497 9.38 -60.25 -59.91
N ALA A 498 10.65 -59.91 -59.67
CA ALA A 498 11.75 -60.28 -60.56
C ALA A 498 11.85 -61.80 -60.73
N LYS A 499 11.83 -62.58 -59.63
CA LYS A 499 11.87 -64.05 -59.69
C LYS A 499 10.65 -64.66 -60.38
N ARG A 500 9.45 -64.12 -60.14
CA ARG A 500 8.22 -64.55 -60.83
C ARG A 500 8.30 -64.29 -62.34
N ARG A 501 8.88 -63.15 -62.76
CA ARG A 501 9.14 -62.84 -64.17
C ARG A 501 10.19 -63.77 -64.78
N GLU A 502 11.28 -64.06 -64.06
CA GLU A 502 12.29 -65.04 -64.50
C GLU A 502 11.71 -66.46 -64.59
N GLU A 503 10.86 -66.88 -63.66
CA GLU A 503 10.20 -68.20 -63.68
C GLU A 503 9.14 -68.30 -64.80
N GLU A 504 8.38 -67.23 -65.08
CA GLU A 504 7.47 -67.20 -66.24
C GLU A 504 8.26 -67.22 -67.57
N GLU A 505 9.36 -66.49 -67.67
CA GLU A 505 10.21 -66.52 -68.87
C GLU A 505 10.90 -67.89 -69.04
N ALA A 506 11.35 -68.52 -67.96
CA ALA A 506 11.89 -69.87 -67.98
C ALA A 506 10.84 -70.89 -68.46
N LYS A 507 9.61 -70.85 -67.92
CA LYS A 507 8.52 -71.74 -68.37
C LYS A 507 8.13 -71.51 -69.83
N ARG A 508 8.08 -70.26 -70.30
CA ARG A 508 7.85 -69.94 -71.72
C ARG A 508 8.94 -70.53 -72.61
N ARG A 509 10.21 -70.49 -72.17
CA ARG A 509 11.34 -71.11 -72.90
C ARG A 509 11.26 -72.64 -72.87
N GLU A 510 10.87 -73.25 -71.76
CA GLU A 510 10.65 -74.71 -71.67
C GLU A 510 9.46 -75.16 -72.52
N GLU A 511 8.34 -74.43 -72.55
CA GLU A 511 7.21 -74.72 -73.46
C GLU A 511 7.60 -74.58 -74.93
N GLU A 512 8.36 -73.54 -75.31
CA GLU A 512 8.84 -73.36 -76.69
C GLU A 512 9.82 -74.47 -77.09
N GLU A 513 10.73 -74.89 -76.20
CA GLU A 513 11.67 -75.97 -76.49
C GLU A 513 10.98 -77.35 -76.51
N ALA A 514 10.06 -77.62 -75.59
CA ALA A 514 9.26 -78.85 -75.58
C ALA A 514 8.44 -78.98 -76.86
N ARG A 515 7.77 -77.90 -77.29
CA ARG A 515 6.96 -77.89 -78.51
C ARG A 515 7.82 -78.02 -79.78
N ARG A 516 9.04 -77.47 -79.79
CA ARG A 516 10.04 -77.75 -80.84
C ARG A 516 10.43 -79.23 -80.88
N ARG A 517 10.67 -79.86 -79.73
CA ARG A 517 11.02 -81.28 -79.64
C ARG A 517 9.87 -82.18 -80.11
N GLU A 518 8.61 -81.84 -79.80
CA GLU A 518 7.44 -82.54 -80.35
C GLU A 518 7.34 -82.40 -81.88
N GLU A 519 7.56 -81.20 -82.46
CA GLU A 519 7.60 -81.04 -83.93
C GLU A 519 8.75 -81.83 -84.57
N GLU A 520 9.93 -81.89 -83.94
CA GLU A 520 11.08 -82.65 -84.47
C GLU A 520 10.88 -84.18 -84.36
N GLU A 521 10.31 -84.68 -83.27
CA GLU A 521 10.01 -86.11 -83.12
C GLU A 521 8.84 -86.54 -84.04
N ALA A 522 7.82 -85.70 -84.19
CA ALA A 522 6.72 -85.92 -85.13
C ALA A 522 7.15 -85.84 -86.61
N ALA A 523 8.28 -85.20 -86.91
CA ALA A 523 8.93 -85.28 -88.22
C ALA A 523 9.67 -86.62 -88.40
N ARG A 524 10.55 -87.00 -87.46
CA ARG A 524 11.35 -88.24 -87.53
C ARG A 524 10.48 -89.50 -87.66
N ARG A 525 9.39 -89.60 -86.91
CA ARG A 525 8.46 -90.75 -87.00
C ARG A 525 7.80 -90.91 -88.37
N ARG A 526 7.73 -89.84 -89.19
CA ARG A 526 7.24 -89.91 -90.58
C ARG A 526 8.31 -90.36 -91.58
N GLU A 527 9.59 -90.15 -91.26
CA GLU A 527 10.70 -90.69 -92.05
C GLU A 527 10.85 -92.20 -91.79
N GLU A 528 10.72 -92.65 -90.53
CA GLU A 528 10.76 -94.08 -90.18
C GLU A 528 9.60 -94.88 -90.82
N GLU A 529 8.38 -94.33 -90.88
CA GLU A 529 7.23 -94.95 -91.57
C GLU A 529 7.42 -95.09 -93.10
N GLU A 530 8.27 -94.27 -93.75
CA GLU A 530 8.62 -94.44 -95.17
C GLU A 530 9.74 -95.46 -95.41
N GLU A 531 10.61 -95.74 -94.44
CA GLU A 531 11.74 -96.66 -94.63
C GLU A 531 11.36 -98.14 -94.45
N GLU A 532 10.57 -98.51 -93.43
CA GLU A 532 10.09 -99.90 -93.28
C GLU A 532 9.25 -100.37 -94.47
N ALA A 533 8.57 -99.46 -95.17
CA ALA A 533 7.81 -99.76 -96.37
C ALA A 533 8.67 -100.33 -97.52
N ARG A 534 9.98 -100.03 -97.55
CA ARG A 534 10.94 -100.55 -98.54
C ARG A 534 11.57 -101.89 -98.19
N GLY A 535 11.41 -102.38 -96.96
CA GLY A 535 11.91 -103.70 -96.55
C GLY A 535 11.09 -104.88 -97.11
N ARG A 536 9.90 -104.61 -97.66
CA ARG A 536 8.92 -105.63 -98.09
C ARG A 536 9.01 -106.00 -99.57
N GLU A 537 10.10 -106.61 -100.03
CA GLU A 537 10.04 -107.33 -101.33
C GLU A 537 11.02 -108.51 -101.50
N GLU A 538 12.20 -108.51 -100.86
CA GLU A 538 13.17 -109.61 -100.97
C GLU A 538 13.32 -110.43 -99.67
N GLY A 539 12.43 -111.42 -99.46
CA GLY A 539 12.62 -112.40 -98.38
C GLY A 539 11.43 -113.31 -98.07
N GLN A 540 11.46 -114.56 -98.58
CA GLN A 540 10.67 -115.72 -98.14
C GLN A 540 9.13 -115.54 -98.17
N SER A 541 8.37 -116.09 -99.12
CA SER A 541 8.69 -117.01 -100.23
C SER A 541 9.22 -118.41 -99.87
N GLU A 542 9.10 -118.87 -98.62
CA GLU A 542 9.02 -120.32 -98.33
C GLU A 542 8.13 -120.61 -97.10
N ARG A 543 7.05 -121.37 -97.34
CA ARG A 543 6.23 -122.11 -96.34
C ARG A 543 5.42 -121.22 -95.37
N GLU A 544 4.28 -120.64 -95.78
CA GLU A 544 2.95 -121.25 -96.06
C GLU A 544 2.07 -121.54 -94.82
N ARG A 545 0.82 -121.01 -94.86
CA ARG A 545 -0.46 -121.55 -94.30
C ARG A 545 -0.57 -121.67 -92.76
N GLU A 546 -1.66 -121.31 -92.07
CA GLU A 546 -3.01 -120.74 -92.33
C GLU A 546 -3.41 -119.95 -91.02
N GLY A 547 -4.35 -119.00 -90.92
CA GLY A 547 -5.26 -118.31 -91.86
C GLY A 547 -6.30 -117.42 -91.08
N GLU A 548 -6.96 -116.45 -91.75
CA GLU A 548 -8.24 -115.77 -91.38
C GLU A 548 -8.32 -114.90 -90.06
N GLU A 549 -9.08 -113.80 -89.92
CA GLU A 549 -9.64 -112.79 -90.86
C GLU A 549 -10.01 -111.42 -90.16
N GLU A 550 -10.54 -110.47 -90.96
CA GLU A 550 -11.08 -109.08 -90.76
C GLU A 550 -11.99 -108.74 -89.49
N PRO A 551 -12.49 -107.48 -89.23
CA PRO A 551 -11.89 -106.11 -89.27
C PRO A 551 -12.60 -104.92 -88.49
N ARG A 552 -12.19 -103.63 -88.75
CA ARG A 552 -12.99 -102.33 -88.75
C ARG A 552 -13.53 -101.77 -87.38
N ARG A 553 -13.90 -100.49 -87.16
CA ARG A 553 -13.82 -99.15 -87.86
C ARG A 553 -14.25 -97.97 -86.93
N ARG A 554 -13.80 -96.72 -87.24
CA ARG A 554 -14.50 -95.41 -87.01
C ARG A 554 -14.73 -94.95 -85.54
N ARG A 555 -15.21 -93.72 -85.20
CA ARG A 555 -15.07 -92.32 -85.73
C ARG A 555 -15.95 -91.36 -84.88
N ARG A 556 -15.39 -90.22 -84.41
CA ARG A 556 -16.04 -88.93 -84.05
C ARG A 556 -16.87 -88.81 -82.72
N GLU A 557 -16.83 -87.57 -82.22
CA GLU A 557 -17.88 -86.76 -81.53
C GLU A 557 -18.34 -87.03 -80.08
N GLU A 558 -18.42 -85.91 -79.32
CA GLU A 558 -19.45 -85.53 -78.30
C GLU A 558 -19.45 -86.32 -76.94
N GLU A 559 -19.94 -85.84 -75.78
CA GLU A 559 -20.54 -84.54 -75.33
C GLU A 559 -20.50 -84.35 -73.78
N GLU A 560 -20.94 -83.18 -73.29
CA GLU A 560 -21.58 -82.81 -71.98
C GLU A 560 -21.01 -83.20 -70.57
N GLY A 561 -21.52 -82.57 -69.48
CA GLY A 561 -21.17 -82.98 -68.09
C GLY A 561 -21.72 -82.29 -66.78
N GLY A 562 -22.40 -81.13 -66.76
CA GLY A 562 -23.03 -80.53 -65.54
C GLY A 562 -22.11 -79.96 -64.43
N GLY A 563 -22.58 -79.28 -63.35
CA GLY A 563 -23.91 -78.75 -62.98
C GLY A 563 -24.02 -78.16 -61.53
N GLY A 564 -25.00 -77.28 -61.24
CA GLY A 564 -25.36 -76.69 -59.90
C GLY A 564 -24.81 -75.26 -59.61
N GLU A 565 -25.52 -74.17 -59.23
CA GLU A 565 -26.65 -73.84 -58.29
C GLU A 565 -26.23 -73.50 -56.84
N ALA A 566 -26.78 -72.53 -56.07
CA ALA A 566 -27.73 -71.38 -56.27
C ALA A 566 -27.72 -70.37 -55.04
N PRO A 567 -28.36 -69.16 -55.07
CA PRO A 567 -28.10 -68.02 -54.13
C PRO A 567 -29.32 -67.31 -53.42
N TRP A 568 -29.08 -66.16 -52.73
CA TRP A 568 -30.00 -65.01 -52.33
C TRP A 568 -30.38 -64.73 -50.84
N GLU A 569 -31.25 -63.72 -50.57
CA GLU A 569 -31.31 -62.80 -49.39
C GLU A 569 -32.66 -62.76 -48.57
N GLU A 570 -32.93 -61.62 -47.86
CA GLU A 570 -34.18 -61.08 -47.22
C GLU A 570 -34.53 -61.42 -45.74
N GLY A 571 -35.27 -60.58 -44.96
CA GLY A 571 -35.82 -59.22 -45.21
C GLY A 571 -36.81 -58.67 -44.12
N GLY A 572 -37.35 -57.43 -44.31
CA GLY A 572 -38.47 -56.77 -43.56
C GLY A 572 -38.08 -55.80 -42.40
N GLU A 573 -38.77 -54.70 -42.02
CA GLU A 573 -39.97 -53.89 -42.42
C GLU A 573 -39.85 -52.45 -41.80
N GLY A 574 -40.67 -51.38 -41.95
CA GLY A 574 -41.84 -51.06 -42.81
C GLY A 574 -42.66 -49.80 -42.35
N GLU A 575 -42.48 -48.61 -42.98
CA GLU A 575 -43.24 -47.32 -42.84
C GLU A 575 -43.34 -46.66 -41.41
N VAL A 576 -43.77 -45.40 -41.13
CA VAL A 576 -44.73 -44.41 -41.72
C VAL A 576 -44.34 -42.92 -41.47
N VAL A 577 -44.42 -42.09 -42.53
CA VAL A 577 -44.82 -40.65 -42.67
C VAL A 577 -44.62 -39.55 -41.58
N ARG A 578 -43.71 -38.60 -41.87
CA ARG A 578 -43.75 -37.08 -41.82
C ARG A 578 -44.21 -36.23 -40.59
N ARG A 579 -43.35 -35.23 -40.30
CA ARG A 579 -43.59 -33.76 -40.06
C ARG A 579 -44.23 -33.19 -38.76
N SER A 580 -43.35 -32.61 -37.95
CA SER A 580 -43.26 -31.14 -37.66
C SER A 580 -44.07 -30.44 -36.53
N LYS A 581 -43.36 -29.47 -35.90
CA LYS A 581 -43.78 -28.20 -35.24
C LYS A 581 -44.13 -28.14 -33.72
N VAL A 582 -43.24 -27.42 -33.01
CA VAL A 582 -43.53 -26.19 -32.20
C VAL A 582 -43.95 -26.30 -30.70
N ALA A 583 -43.37 -25.38 -29.91
CA ALA A 583 -43.82 -24.79 -28.62
C ALA A 583 -43.75 -25.57 -27.29
N ALA A 584 -42.63 -25.38 -26.58
CA ALA A 584 -42.53 -24.56 -25.36
C ALA A 584 -43.17 -24.96 -24.00
N LYS A 585 -42.28 -24.93 -22.96
CA LYS A 585 -42.47 -24.25 -21.65
C LYS A 585 -43.34 -24.89 -20.56
N LYS A 586 -42.67 -25.60 -19.61
CA LYS A 586 -42.78 -25.51 -18.12
C LYS A 586 -41.69 -26.45 -17.53
N LEU A 587 -40.91 -26.10 -16.49
CA LEU A 587 -41.25 -25.87 -15.07
C LEU A 587 -41.97 -27.05 -14.40
N TYR A 588 -41.28 -27.78 -13.51
CA TYR A 588 -41.47 -27.59 -12.05
C TYR A 588 -40.46 -28.38 -11.19
N LYS A 589 -40.22 -27.85 -9.97
CA LYS A 589 -39.68 -28.47 -8.72
C LYS A 589 -38.79 -29.73 -8.79
N GLY A 590 -37.58 -29.57 -8.24
CA GLY A 590 -36.99 -30.48 -7.26
C GLY A 590 -36.64 -29.65 -6.03
#